data_AF-A0A2S4UI42-F1
#
_entry.id   AF-A0A2S4UI42-F1
#
_cell.length_a   1.000
_cell.length_b   1.000
_cell.length_c   1.000
_cell.angle_alpha   90.00
_cell.angle_beta   90.00
_cell.angle_gamma   90.00
#
_symmetry.space_group_name_H-M   'P 1'
#
loop_
_entity.id
_entity.type
_entity.pdbx_description
1 polymer ?
#
loop_
_entity_poly.entity_id
_entity_poly.type
_entity_poly.pdbx_seq_one_letter_code
_entity_poly.pdbx_strand_id
1 'polypeptide(L)'
;MIKDSGIGFRNTGSNSQELIKHFNPSEIILKLSLLFCFVFIKSDWIDELLVTVPVACQGANVLIKSPTAMMGIHVAKSMRIPYFRVFTMPWTPTSVSTHPFAVTSRELGKYYNQVL
;
A
#
# COMPACT_ATOMS: atom_id res chain seq x y z
N MET A 1 -18.50 12.69 -13.89
CA MET A 1 -18.70 12.40 -12.45
C MET A 1 -17.56 12.82 -11.50
N ILE A 2 -16.38 13.28 -11.96
CA ILE A 2 -15.37 13.97 -11.08
C ILE A 2 -14.91 15.29 -11.70
N LYS A 3 -14.77 15.35 -13.02
CA LYS A 3 -14.43 16.60 -13.73
C LYS A 3 -15.54 17.66 -13.62
N ASP A 4 -16.79 17.23 -13.46
CA ASP A 4 -17.96 18.10 -13.38
C ASP A 4 -18.13 18.77 -12.02
N SER A 5 -17.47 18.26 -10.98
CA SER A 5 -17.51 18.81 -9.61
C SER A 5 -16.40 19.85 -9.35
N GLY A 6 -15.63 20.23 -10.37
CA GLY A 6 -14.53 21.19 -10.25
C GLY A 6 -13.29 20.64 -9.54
N ILE A 7 -13.24 19.33 -9.25
CA ILE A 7 -12.13 18.69 -8.56
C ILE A 7 -11.17 18.09 -9.58
N GLY A 8 -9.93 18.59 -9.61
CA GLY A 8 -8.87 18.02 -10.42
C GLY A 8 -8.46 16.63 -9.91
N PHE A 9 -8.44 15.64 -10.78
CA PHE A 9 -7.96 14.29 -10.48
C PHE A 9 -6.70 13.97 -11.29
N ARG A 10 -5.66 13.50 -10.61
CA ARG A 10 -4.44 12.96 -11.22
C ARG A 10 -4.18 11.57 -10.67
N ASN A 11 -3.89 10.62 -11.55
CA ASN A 11 -3.49 9.27 -11.15
C ASN A 11 -2.00 9.28 -10.79
N THR A 12 -1.65 8.71 -9.62
CA THR A 12 -0.27 8.56 -9.15
C THR A 12 0.49 7.38 -9.77
N GLY A 13 -0.07 6.71 -10.79
CA GLY A 13 0.57 5.63 -11.56
C GLY A 13 0.68 4.29 -10.82
N SER A 14 0.59 4.31 -9.50
CA SER A 14 0.75 3.12 -8.67
C SER A 14 -0.46 2.18 -8.75
N ASN A 15 -0.33 1.07 -9.49
CA ASN A 15 -1.33 0.01 -9.50
C ASN A 15 -1.09 -0.96 -8.33
N SER A 16 -2.03 -1.01 -7.38
CA SER A 16 -1.95 -1.89 -6.21
C SER A 16 -1.96 -3.38 -6.57
N GLN A 17 -2.45 -3.73 -7.76
CA GLN A 17 -2.45 -5.11 -8.25
C GLN A 17 -1.06 -5.59 -8.66
N GLU A 18 -0.17 -4.70 -9.11
CA GLU A 18 1.20 -5.09 -9.47
C GLU A 18 1.98 -5.57 -8.25
N LEU A 19 1.77 -4.94 -7.09
CA LEU A 19 2.34 -5.44 -5.83
C LEU A 19 1.92 -6.88 -5.57
N ILE A 20 0.63 -7.20 -5.73
CA ILE A 20 0.09 -8.54 -5.45
C ILE A 20 0.68 -9.58 -6.40
N LYS A 21 0.96 -9.24 -7.66
CA LYS A 21 1.64 -10.12 -8.61
C LYS A 21 3.06 -10.49 -8.18
N HIS A 22 3.74 -9.61 -7.43
CA HIS A 22 5.06 -9.90 -6.87
C HIS A 22 5.00 -10.87 -5.68
N PHE A 23 3.85 -11.00 -5.01
CA PHE A 23 3.60 -11.98 -3.96
C PHE A 23 3.01 -13.27 -4.57
N ASN A 24 3.88 -14.17 -5.07
CA ASN A 24 3.44 -15.45 -5.61
C ASN A 24 2.94 -16.38 -4.49
N PRO A 25 1.68 -16.88 -4.51
CA PRO A 25 1.11 -17.65 -3.41
C PRO A 25 1.68 -19.07 -3.23
N SER A 26 2.45 -19.60 -4.19
CA SER A 26 3.07 -20.93 -4.07
C SER A 26 4.24 -20.99 -3.08
N GLU A 27 4.76 -19.84 -2.64
CA GLU A 27 5.90 -19.70 -1.70
C GLU A 27 5.45 -19.16 -0.33
N ILE A 28 4.20 -19.43 0.08
CA ILE A 28 3.70 -19.06 1.41
C ILE A 28 4.01 -20.20 2.38
N ILE A 29 5.29 -20.38 2.69
CA ILE A 29 5.72 -21.16 3.86
C ILE A 29 6.42 -20.20 4.83
N LEU A 30 5.68 -19.89 5.89
CA LEU A 30 6.17 -19.48 7.21
C LEU A 30 6.91 -18.11 7.33
N LYS A 31 6.12 -17.06 7.63
CA LYS A 31 6.20 -16.17 8.81
C LYS A 31 7.50 -15.51 9.32
N LEU A 32 8.69 -15.74 8.75
CA LEU A 32 9.91 -15.00 9.10
C LEU A 32 10.52 -14.25 7.89
N SER A 33 10.00 -14.50 6.69
CA SER A 33 10.47 -13.93 5.42
C SER A 33 9.78 -12.61 5.04
N LEU A 34 9.28 -11.81 5.98
CA LEU A 34 8.82 -10.45 5.63
C LEU A 34 10.01 -9.50 5.41
N LEU A 35 11.13 -9.76 6.11
CA LEU A 35 12.39 -9.05 5.94
C LEU A 35 13.14 -9.48 4.66
N PHE A 36 13.09 -10.77 4.31
CA PHE A 36 13.75 -11.30 3.09
C PHE A 36 12.93 -11.04 1.82
N CYS A 37 11.59 -11.05 1.90
CA CYS A 37 10.72 -10.74 0.76
C CYS A 37 10.84 -9.27 0.30
N PHE A 38 11.20 -8.34 1.20
CA PHE A 38 11.50 -6.95 0.81
C PHE A 38 12.67 -6.86 -0.19
N VAL A 39 13.64 -7.76 -0.11
CA VAL A 39 14.78 -7.86 -1.07
C VAL A 39 14.31 -8.40 -2.44
N PHE A 40 13.22 -9.17 -2.47
CA PHE A 40 12.64 -9.74 -3.69
C PHE A 40 11.56 -8.87 -4.34
N ILE A 41 11.10 -7.78 -3.70
CA ILE A 41 10.34 -6.76 -4.43
C ILE A 41 11.30 -6.22 -5.50
N LYS A 42 10.92 -6.37 -6.77
CA LYS A 42 11.77 -5.94 -7.88
C LYS A 42 12.10 -4.46 -7.74
N SER A 43 13.38 -4.15 -7.57
CA SER A 43 13.90 -2.78 -7.43
C SER A 43 13.31 -1.87 -8.48
N ASP A 44 13.27 -2.32 -9.75
CA ASP A 44 12.78 -1.54 -10.88
C ASP A 44 11.36 -0.97 -10.67
N TRP A 45 10.46 -1.75 -10.05
CA TRP A 45 9.09 -1.29 -9.77
C TRP A 45 9.05 -0.26 -8.64
N ILE A 46 9.84 -0.45 -7.59
CA ILE A 46 9.98 0.54 -6.51
C ILE A 46 10.62 1.82 -7.06
N ASP A 47 11.64 1.69 -7.91
CA ASP A 47 12.36 2.80 -8.55
C ASP A 47 11.43 3.61 -9.44
N GLU A 48 10.56 2.95 -10.21
CA GLU A 48 9.51 3.63 -10.98
C GLU A 48 8.54 4.40 -10.08
N LEU A 49 8.11 3.83 -8.96
CA LEU A 49 7.23 4.50 -7.99
C LEU A 49 7.89 5.72 -7.34
N LEU A 50 9.20 5.64 -7.08
CA LEU A 50 9.99 6.73 -6.50
C LEU A 50 10.04 7.95 -7.43
N VAL A 51 10.03 7.75 -8.75
CA VAL A 51 10.08 8.83 -9.74
C VAL A 51 8.68 9.33 -10.11
N THR A 52 7.72 8.43 -10.33
CA THR A 52 6.39 8.78 -10.87
C THR A 52 5.49 9.46 -9.85
N VAL A 53 5.49 9.00 -8.59
CA VAL A 53 4.57 9.49 -7.55
C VAL A 53 4.82 10.96 -7.20
N PRO A 54 6.07 11.42 -6.97
CA PRO A 54 6.32 12.84 -6.71
C PRO A 54 5.90 13.74 -7.88
N VAL A 55 6.19 13.34 -9.12
CA VAL A 55 5.84 14.13 -10.32
C VAL A 55 4.32 14.29 -10.43
N ALA A 56 3.55 13.23 -10.21
CA ALA A 56 2.09 13.28 -10.24
C ALA A 56 1.48 14.15 -9.11
N CYS A 57 2.17 14.26 -7.98
CA CYS A 57 1.70 15.02 -6.80
C CYS A 57 2.04 16.51 -6.85
N GLN A 58 2.85 16.98 -7.81
CA GLN A 58 3.22 18.40 -7.90
C GLN A 58 1.99 19.31 -8.06
N GLY A 59 1.85 20.28 -7.16
CA GLY A 59 0.70 21.19 -7.13
C GLY A 59 -0.63 20.53 -6.75
N ALA A 60 -0.62 19.36 -6.11
CA ALA A 60 -1.83 18.77 -5.52
C ALA A 60 -2.12 19.38 -4.15
N ASN A 61 -3.40 19.52 -3.79
CA ASN A 61 -3.80 19.99 -2.46
C ASN A 61 -4.01 18.84 -1.45
N VAL A 62 -4.24 17.62 -1.94
CA VAL A 62 -4.50 16.44 -1.12
C VAL A 62 -4.00 15.20 -1.82
N LEU A 63 -3.49 14.24 -1.06
CA LEU A 63 -3.08 12.92 -1.55
C LEU A 63 -3.93 11.83 -0.90
N ILE A 64 -4.62 11.05 -1.73
CA ILE A 64 -5.39 9.88 -1.31
C ILE A 64 -4.72 8.66 -1.91
N LYS A 65 -4.25 7.71 -1.10
CA LYS A 65 -3.50 6.56 -1.61
C LYS A 65 -3.74 5.29 -0.80
N SER A 66 -3.72 4.15 -1.49
CA SER A 66 -3.67 2.83 -0.85
C SER A 66 -2.35 2.64 -0.09
N PRO A 67 -2.36 2.02 1.11
CA PRO A 67 -1.13 1.71 1.82
C PRO A 67 -0.20 0.77 1.05
N THR A 68 -0.77 -0.13 0.23
CA THR A 68 -0.01 -1.10 -0.58
C THR A 68 0.82 -0.42 -1.68
N ALA A 69 0.38 0.72 -2.17
CA ALA A 69 1.04 1.41 -3.27
C ALA A 69 2.33 2.16 -2.84
N MET A 70 2.69 2.07 -1.55
CA MET A 70 3.91 2.60 -0.92
C MET A 70 4.15 4.10 -1.23
N MET A 71 5.25 4.70 -0.75
CA MET A 71 5.69 6.07 -1.04
C MET A 71 4.77 7.26 -0.66
N GLY A 72 3.45 7.09 -0.57
CA GLY A 72 2.50 8.20 -0.44
C GLY A 72 2.72 9.05 0.79
N ILE A 73 2.99 8.42 1.94
CA ILE A 73 3.26 9.14 3.18
C ILE A 73 4.54 9.99 3.10
N HIS A 74 5.59 9.48 2.44
CA HIS A 74 6.86 10.19 2.28
C HIS A 74 6.70 11.39 1.36
N VAL A 75 6.02 11.20 0.23
CA VAL A 75 5.73 12.27 -0.74
C VAL A 75 4.84 13.35 -0.12
N ALA A 76 3.76 12.96 0.57
CA ALA A 76 2.89 13.89 1.24
C ALA A 76 3.62 14.71 2.32
N LYS A 77 4.51 14.06 3.08
CA LYS A 77 5.36 14.74 4.08
C LYS A 77 6.32 15.72 3.42
N SER A 78 6.96 15.35 2.32
CA SER A 78 7.88 16.22 1.58
C SER A 78 7.18 17.46 1.01
N MET A 79 5.97 17.29 0.48
CA MET A 79 5.18 18.38 -0.13
C MET A 79 4.30 19.13 0.87
N ARG A 80 4.21 18.67 2.13
CA ARG A 80 3.34 19.22 3.18
C ARG A 80 1.86 19.27 2.81
N ILE A 81 1.37 18.20 2.18
CA ILE A 81 -0.05 18.05 1.81
C ILE A 81 -0.73 17.01 2.70
N PRO A 82 -2.05 17.16 2.99
CA PRO A 82 -2.81 16.16 3.72
C PRO A 82 -2.81 14.80 2.99
N TYR A 83 -2.64 13.73 3.77
CA TYR A 83 -2.56 12.35 3.30
C TYR A 83 -3.70 11.51 3.87
N PHE A 84 -4.48 10.89 3.00
CA PHE A 84 -5.52 9.94 3.36
C PHE A 84 -5.16 8.54 2.87
N ARG A 85 -5.17 7.58 3.78
CA ARG A 85 -4.98 6.18 3.48
C ARG A 85 -6.34 5.52 3.24
N VAL A 86 -6.53 4.94 2.06
CA VAL A 86 -7.79 4.27 1.69
C VAL A 86 -7.50 2.85 1.26
N PHE A 87 -8.15 1.88 1.89
CA PHE A 87 -7.98 0.47 1.55
C PHE A 87 -9.28 -0.30 1.78
N THR A 88 -9.52 -1.32 0.95
CA THR A 88 -10.74 -2.15 0.99
C THR A 88 -10.64 -3.33 1.94
N MET A 89 -9.47 -3.53 2.57
CA MET A 89 -9.20 -4.59 3.53
C MET A 89 -8.70 -3.98 4.86
N PRO A 90 -8.84 -4.68 5.99
CA PRO A 90 -8.39 -4.18 7.29
C PRO A 90 -6.86 -4.03 7.29
N TRP A 91 -6.36 -2.79 7.31
CA TRP A 91 -4.93 -2.51 7.32
C TRP A 91 -4.41 -2.03 8.68
N THR A 92 -5.30 -1.56 9.54
CA THR A 92 -4.95 -1.07 10.86
C THR A 92 -4.96 -2.24 11.84
N PRO A 93 -3.99 -2.34 12.77
CA PRO A 93 -3.96 -3.38 13.79
C PRO A 93 -5.31 -3.50 14.49
N THR A 94 -5.85 -4.71 14.53
CA THR A 94 -7.17 -4.99 15.13
C THR A 94 -7.22 -6.39 15.71
N SER A 95 -8.02 -6.59 16.76
CA SER A 95 -8.22 -7.93 17.34
C SER A 95 -9.23 -8.78 16.56
N VAL A 96 -10.02 -8.14 15.68
CA VAL A 96 -11.22 -8.74 15.07
C VAL A 96 -10.91 -9.44 13.76
N SER A 97 -9.98 -8.93 12.96
CA SER A 97 -9.65 -9.46 11.63
C SER A 97 -8.16 -9.56 11.43
N THR A 98 -7.70 -10.63 10.80
CA THR A 98 -6.29 -10.83 10.47
C THR A 98 -5.82 -9.84 9.40
N HIS A 99 -4.56 -9.41 9.49
CA HIS A 99 -3.92 -8.60 8.45
C HIS A 99 -3.97 -9.32 7.08
N PRO A 100 -4.23 -8.63 5.95
CA PRO A 100 -4.46 -9.25 4.63
C PRO A 100 -3.30 -10.10 4.11
N PHE A 101 -2.08 -9.79 4.52
CA PHE A 101 -0.88 -10.57 4.17
C PHE A 101 -0.56 -11.70 5.16
N ALA A 102 -1.32 -11.83 6.24
CA ALA A 102 -1.10 -12.82 7.29
C ALA A 102 -2.26 -13.81 7.40
N VAL A 103 -3.13 -13.88 6.38
CA VAL A 103 -4.30 -14.76 6.34
C VAL A 103 -3.85 -16.21 6.40
N THR A 104 -4.45 -16.94 7.34
CA THR A 104 -4.21 -18.36 7.53
C THR A 104 -5.48 -19.14 7.24
N SER A 105 -5.36 -20.43 6.92
CA SER A 105 -6.51 -21.32 6.68
C SER A 105 -7.41 -21.53 7.92
N ARG A 106 -6.94 -21.11 9.09
CA ARG A 106 -7.63 -21.21 10.39
C ARG A 106 -7.47 -19.90 11.14
N GLU A 107 -8.44 -19.55 11.97
CA GLU A 107 -8.32 -18.40 12.87
C GLU A 107 -7.30 -18.71 13.98
N LEU A 108 -6.31 -17.82 14.15
CA LEU A 108 -5.24 -17.97 15.15
C LEU A 108 -5.46 -17.09 16.40
N GLY A 109 -6.63 -16.43 16.49
CA GLY A 109 -7.06 -15.65 17.66
C GLY A 109 -6.62 -14.18 17.68
N LYS A 110 -7.10 -13.45 18.69
CA LYS A 110 -6.99 -11.99 18.81
C LYS A 110 -5.55 -11.49 18.83
N TYR A 111 -4.67 -12.19 19.54
CA TYR A 111 -3.25 -11.82 19.63
C TYR A 111 -2.56 -11.89 18.28
N TYR A 112 -2.89 -12.90 17.47
CA TYR A 112 -2.35 -13.03 16.13
C TYR A 112 -2.84 -11.92 15.19
N ASN A 113 -4.11 -11.52 15.32
CA ASN A 113 -4.70 -10.46 14.50
C ASN A 113 -4.07 -9.08 14.76
N GLN A 114 -3.51 -8.86 15.96
CA GLN A 114 -2.79 -7.64 16.32
C GLN A 114 -1.32 -7.64 15.88
N VAL A 115 -0.81 -8.77 15.36
CA VAL A 115 0.53 -8.81 14.79
C VAL A 115 0.45 -8.22 13.38
N LEU A 116 0.79 -6.93 13.28
CA LEU A 116 0.88 -6.04 12.10
C LEU A 116 -0.16 -4.91 12.06
#